data_AF-A0A559UD07-F1
#
_entry.id   AF-A0A559UD07-F1
#
_cell.length_a   1.000
_cell.length_b   1.000
_cell.length_c   1.000
_cell.angle_alpha   90.00
_cell.angle_beta   90.00
_cell.angle_gamma   90.00
#
_symmetry.space_group_name_H-M   'P 1'
#
loop_
_entity.id
_entity.type
_entity.pdbx_description
1 polymer ?
#
loop_
_entity_poly.entity_id
_entity_poly.type
_entity_poly.pdbx_seq_one_letter_code
_entity_poly.pdbx_strand_id
1 'polypeptide(L)'
;MITIATPSGTVRAVPSEADATGAVLYTLTGAATGTVHVTATSSPARWDRFDAVRASLGSVSARELPAEPLVCIRGRAYHGNTVRVLAHSADVPWGWLERDLTDTDDRPAPPQASQTLTAILRACAGHYSARSDFPSLQHAARLHDTPQLLRWLDAMISHAERTQARWLEEAEAHRVQAARSLAAWWTLARWFTARPHPVLALLLAPDRESLAHRAEYLPKWAEISTRAAEDEGRRLTLFRSEYEGLARPAAAPESQDRPYFVVGQWKGGGDVDIWHVEEAPTDPGELSDLCEQHTVNAEDAFGSVEIVYAASPEAAAEQARREASETSERIHRELTRP
;
A
#
# COMPACT_ATOMS: atom_id res chain seq x y z
N MET A 1 21.01 -16.99 -1.67
CA MET A 1 21.99 -15.93 -1.35
C MET A 1 22.04 -14.95 -2.50
N ILE A 2 22.05 -13.65 -2.24
CA ILE A 2 22.17 -12.60 -3.27
C ILE A 2 23.47 -11.81 -3.11
N THR A 3 24.05 -11.40 -4.23
CA THR A 3 25.24 -10.54 -4.28
C THR A 3 24.88 -9.23 -4.95
N ILE A 4 25.20 -8.12 -4.28
CA ILE A 4 24.73 -6.78 -4.63
C ILE A 4 25.96 -5.88 -4.82
N ALA A 5 26.17 -5.38 -6.03
CA ALA A 5 27.18 -4.38 -6.29
C ALA A 5 26.64 -3.00 -5.87
N THR A 6 27.31 -2.34 -4.93
CA THR A 6 26.88 -1.03 -4.42
C THR A 6 28.01 0.00 -4.50
N PRO A 7 27.71 1.32 -4.43
CA PRO A 7 28.73 2.37 -4.38
C PRO A 7 29.71 2.25 -3.20
N SER A 8 29.33 1.59 -2.09
CA SER A 8 30.23 1.33 -0.96
C SER A 8 31.06 0.04 -1.11
N GLY A 9 30.78 -0.78 -2.14
CA GLY A 9 31.41 -2.07 -2.41
C GLY A 9 30.41 -3.21 -2.49
N THR A 10 30.89 -4.44 -2.68
CA THR A 10 30.02 -5.61 -2.80
C THR A 10 29.43 -5.99 -1.44
N VAL A 11 28.12 -6.23 -1.41
CA VAL A 11 27.36 -6.72 -0.25
C VAL A 11 26.79 -8.09 -0.61
N ARG A 12 26.88 -9.04 0.31
CA ARG A 12 26.20 -10.33 0.21
C ARG A 12 25.05 -10.35 1.21
N ALA A 13 23.87 -10.77 0.78
CA ALA A 13 22.73 -10.94 1.66
C ALA A 13 22.29 -12.41 1.65
N VAL A 14 22.17 -12.99 2.84
CA VAL A 14 21.77 -14.38 3.04
C VAL A 14 20.39 -14.37 3.70
N PRO A 15 19.34 -14.87 3.02
CA PRO A 15 18.01 -14.97 3.60
C PRO A 15 17.97 -16.08 4.66
N SER A 16 17.24 -15.86 5.74
CA SER A 16 16.78 -16.89 6.68
C SER A 16 15.56 -17.62 6.14
N GLU A 17 15.12 -18.64 6.88
CA GLU A 17 13.75 -19.14 6.75
C GLU A 17 12.75 -18.04 7.11
N ALA A 18 11.55 -18.15 6.56
CA ALA A 18 10.46 -17.24 6.88
C ALA A 18 9.92 -17.53 8.28
N ASP A 19 9.55 -16.49 9.02
CA ASP A 19 8.89 -16.64 10.31
C ASP A 19 7.36 -16.85 10.16
N ALA A 20 6.68 -16.98 11.30
CA ALA A 20 5.23 -17.19 11.34
C ALA A 20 4.42 -16.01 10.76
N THR A 21 5.02 -14.83 10.60
CA THR A 21 4.41 -13.64 10.00
C THR A 21 4.65 -13.59 8.48
N GLY A 22 5.36 -14.56 7.92
CA GLY A 22 5.77 -14.58 6.52
C GLY A 22 6.98 -13.68 6.24
N ALA A 23 7.63 -13.16 7.28
CA ALA A 23 8.76 -12.27 7.10
C ALA A 23 10.08 -13.03 6.96
N VAL A 24 11.02 -12.46 6.19
CA VAL A 24 12.34 -13.04 5.94
C VAL A 24 13.40 -12.04 6.35
N LEU A 25 14.35 -12.50 7.16
CA LEU A 25 15.52 -11.75 7.57
C LEU A 25 16.67 -12.00 6.58
N TYR A 26 17.33 -10.94 6.14
CA TYR A 26 18.52 -11.01 5.29
C TYR A 26 19.73 -10.55 6.10
N THR A 27 20.64 -11.46 6.38
CA THR A 27 21.91 -11.15 7.04
C THR A 27 22.90 -10.62 6.01
N LEU A 28 23.39 -9.40 6.22
CA LEU A 28 24.32 -8.72 5.32
C LEU A 28 25.78 -8.94 5.74
N THR A 29 26.64 -9.19 4.75
CA THR A 29 28.10 -9.22 4.92
C THR A 29 28.81 -8.48 3.78
N GLY A 30 30.04 -8.02 4.02
CA GLY A 30 30.85 -7.28 3.05
C GLY A 30 30.88 -5.78 3.33
N ALA A 31 30.59 -4.95 2.31
CA ALA A 31 30.64 -3.49 2.42
C ALA A 31 29.58 -2.88 3.36
N ALA A 32 28.52 -3.64 3.65
CA ALA A 32 27.53 -3.35 4.67
C ALA A 32 27.31 -4.61 5.52
N THR A 33 27.10 -4.43 6.82
CA THR A 33 26.81 -5.52 7.77
C THR A 33 25.54 -5.21 8.52
N GLY A 34 24.82 -6.22 9.01
CA GLY A 34 23.57 -6.02 9.74
C GLY A 34 22.44 -6.87 9.16
N THR A 35 21.21 -6.46 9.40
CA THR A 35 20.03 -7.20 8.95
C THR A 35 19.04 -6.33 8.20
N VAL A 36 18.44 -6.91 7.15
CA VAL A 36 17.31 -6.33 6.43
C VAL A 36 16.12 -7.22 6.64
N HIS A 37 15.01 -6.64 7.06
CA HIS A 37 13.78 -7.36 7.24
C HIS A 37 12.86 -7.13 6.05
N VAL A 38 12.30 -8.19 5.48
CA VAL A 38 11.42 -8.09 4.31
C VAL A 38 10.14 -8.87 4.57
N THR A 39 9.01 -8.22 4.36
CA THR A 39 7.69 -8.85 4.51
C THR A 39 6.72 -8.33 3.45
N ALA A 40 5.77 -9.18 3.05
CA ALA A 40 4.61 -8.74 2.29
C ALA A 40 3.76 -7.78 3.15
N THR A 41 3.13 -6.82 2.52
CA THR A 41 2.33 -5.82 3.20
C THR A 41 1.25 -5.27 2.29
N SER A 42 0.32 -4.51 2.87
CA SER A 42 -0.75 -3.87 2.13
C SER A 42 -0.23 -2.73 1.25
N SER A 43 -0.81 -2.55 0.06
CA SER A 43 -0.50 -1.38 -0.77
C SER A 43 -0.89 -0.08 -0.06
N PRO A 44 -0.06 0.97 -0.13
CA PRO A 44 -0.42 2.26 0.46
C PRO A 44 -1.68 2.88 -0.13
N ALA A 45 -2.07 2.47 -1.35
CA ALA A 45 -3.29 2.93 -2.02
C ALA A 45 -4.52 2.06 -1.71
N ARG A 46 -4.35 0.81 -1.26
CA ARG A 46 -5.41 -0.17 -1.00
C ARG A 46 -5.00 -1.12 0.11
N TRP A 47 -5.68 -1.06 1.24
CA TRP A 47 -5.20 -1.72 2.45
C TRP A 47 -5.67 -3.17 2.56
N ASP A 48 -6.74 -3.50 1.83
CA ASP A 48 -7.24 -4.85 1.63
C ASP A 48 -6.34 -5.71 0.72
N ARG A 49 -5.42 -5.09 -0.04
CA ARG A 49 -4.54 -5.79 -0.99
C ARG A 49 -3.13 -5.90 -0.44
N PHE A 50 -2.70 -7.14 -0.14
CA PHE A 50 -1.33 -7.48 0.27
C PHE A 50 -0.39 -7.63 -0.94
N ASP A 51 -0.46 -6.69 -1.87
CA ASP A 51 0.26 -6.65 -3.16
C ASP A 51 1.50 -5.73 -3.11
N ALA A 52 2.03 -5.47 -1.92
CA ALA A 52 3.26 -4.73 -1.72
C ALA A 52 4.27 -5.52 -0.89
N VAL A 53 5.54 -5.17 -0.99
CA VAL A 53 6.64 -5.73 -0.21
C VAL A 53 7.37 -4.59 0.49
N ARG A 54 7.44 -4.65 1.82
CA ARG A 54 8.23 -3.71 2.63
C ARG A 54 9.58 -4.33 2.94
N ALA A 55 10.65 -3.61 2.62
CA ALA A 55 11.99 -3.90 3.12
C ALA A 55 12.41 -2.81 4.11
N SER A 56 12.89 -3.19 5.28
CA SER A 56 13.31 -2.27 6.33
C SER A 56 14.71 -2.57 6.85
N LEU A 57 15.43 -1.48 7.16
CA LEU A 57 16.66 -1.48 7.93
C LEU A 57 16.25 -1.23 9.38
N GLY A 58 16.36 -2.25 10.23
CA GLY A 58 15.73 -2.21 11.54
C GLY A 58 14.21 -2.37 11.45
N SER A 59 13.47 -1.66 12.32
CA SER A 59 12.03 -1.80 12.61
C SER A 59 11.21 -2.52 11.54
N VAL A 60 10.71 -3.70 11.92
CA VAL A 60 9.88 -4.59 11.10
C VAL A 60 8.58 -3.89 10.65
N SER A 61 8.08 -2.99 11.50
CA SER A 61 7.00 -2.04 11.23
C SER A 61 7.02 -0.98 12.35
N ALA A 62 6.37 0.17 12.18
CA ALA A 62 6.16 1.12 13.28
C ALA A 62 5.44 0.52 14.51
N ARG A 63 4.94 -0.73 14.41
CA ARG A 63 4.24 -1.49 15.44
C ARG A 63 5.14 -2.56 16.11
N GLU A 64 6.37 -2.78 15.63
CA GLU A 64 7.28 -3.83 16.11
C GLU A 64 8.71 -3.32 16.34
N LEU A 65 9.43 -4.05 17.20
CA LEU A 65 10.80 -3.71 17.60
C LEU A 65 11.77 -3.78 16.41
N PRO A 66 12.88 -3.02 16.43
CA PRO A 66 13.90 -3.07 15.40
C PRO A 66 14.51 -4.46 15.24
N ALA A 67 14.58 -4.94 14.00
CA ALA A 67 15.45 -6.06 13.66
C ALA A 67 16.91 -5.64 13.96
N GLU A 68 17.48 -6.22 15.00
CA GLU A 68 18.89 -6.07 15.33
C GLU A 68 19.70 -7.23 14.72
N PRO A 69 20.96 -7.00 14.33
CA PRO A 69 21.65 -5.71 14.31
C PRO A 69 21.22 -4.79 13.16
N LEU A 70 21.19 -3.47 13.41
CA LEU A 70 20.98 -2.44 12.39
C LEU A 70 22.03 -2.52 11.28
N VAL A 71 21.67 -2.03 10.09
CA VAL A 71 22.59 -2.01 8.96
C VAL A 71 23.66 -0.95 9.14
N CYS A 72 24.91 -1.38 9.15
CA CYS A 72 26.10 -0.58 9.34
C CYS A 72 26.89 -0.43 8.03
N ILE A 73 27.24 0.81 7.69
CA ILE A 73 28.19 1.12 6.61
C ILE A 73 29.30 1.97 7.21
N ARG A 74 30.55 1.50 7.11
CA ARG A 74 31.75 2.19 7.65
C ARG A 74 31.60 2.61 9.13
N GLY A 75 31.00 1.73 9.94
CA GLY A 75 30.84 1.95 11.39
C GLY A 75 29.67 2.85 11.79
N ARG A 76 28.84 3.33 10.85
CA ARG A 76 27.59 4.04 11.16
C ARG A 76 26.39 3.13 10.91
N ALA A 77 25.50 3.03 11.88
CA ALA A 77 24.25 2.29 11.81
C ALA A 77 23.13 3.17 11.21
N TYR A 78 22.28 2.55 10.38
CA TYR A 78 21.18 3.21 9.69
C TYR A 78 19.87 2.49 9.91
N HIS A 79 18.78 3.26 9.86
CA HIS A 79 17.41 2.76 9.84
C HIS A 79 16.59 3.44 8.73
N GLY A 80 15.47 2.82 8.38
CA GLY A 80 14.55 3.31 7.35
C GLY A 80 13.91 2.15 6.58
N ASN A 81 13.08 2.47 5.59
CA ASN A 81 12.42 1.44 4.79
C ASN A 81 12.11 1.91 3.37
N THR A 82 11.78 0.93 2.53
CA THR A 82 11.18 1.14 1.22
C THR A 82 10.02 0.17 1.05
N VAL A 83 9.04 0.56 0.25
CA VAL A 83 7.92 -0.30 -0.13
C VAL A 83 7.88 -0.44 -1.64
N ARG A 84 7.89 -1.69 -2.13
CA ARG A 84 7.68 -2.04 -3.52
C ARG A 84 6.21 -2.37 -3.75
N VAL A 85 5.59 -1.72 -4.73
CA VAL A 85 4.24 -2.08 -5.20
C VAL A 85 4.38 -3.09 -6.35
N LEU A 86 3.79 -4.27 -6.20
CA LEU A 86 4.00 -5.40 -7.13
C LEU A 86 3.22 -5.28 -8.45
N ALA A 87 2.22 -4.39 -8.50
CA ALA A 87 1.53 -4.04 -9.74
C ALA A 87 2.45 -3.36 -10.78
N HIS A 88 3.69 -3.03 -10.41
CA HIS A 88 4.65 -2.33 -11.24
C HIS A 88 5.97 -3.12 -11.33
N SER A 89 6.64 -3.03 -12.47
CA SER A 89 7.95 -3.65 -12.65
C SER A 89 8.96 -3.09 -11.64
N ALA A 90 9.86 -3.95 -11.15
CA ALA A 90 10.90 -3.59 -10.19
C ALA A 90 11.86 -2.50 -10.72
N ASP A 91 12.02 -2.41 -12.05
CA ASP A 91 12.94 -1.48 -12.70
C ASP A 91 12.40 -0.06 -12.75
N VAL A 92 11.12 0.13 -12.41
CA VAL A 92 10.44 1.40 -12.56
C VAL A 92 10.49 2.17 -11.24
N PRO A 93 11.11 3.36 -11.20
CA PRO A 93 11.37 4.07 -9.94
C PRO A 93 10.11 4.38 -9.12
N TRP A 94 8.99 4.70 -9.76
CA TRP A 94 7.72 5.03 -9.10
C TRP A 94 6.96 3.80 -8.56
N GLY A 95 7.41 2.58 -8.87
CA GLY A 95 6.98 1.35 -8.20
C GLY A 95 7.53 1.22 -6.77
N TRP A 96 8.41 2.14 -6.37
CA TRP A 96 9.01 2.20 -5.06
C TRP A 96 8.58 3.45 -4.31
N LEU A 97 8.11 3.26 -3.09
CA LEU A 97 7.88 4.32 -2.13
C LEU A 97 9.07 4.34 -1.18
N GLU A 98 10.02 5.21 -1.51
CA GLU A 98 11.22 5.43 -0.69
C GLU A 98 10.88 6.34 0.49
N ARG A 99 11.35 5.97 1.67
CA ARG A 99 11.35 6.83 2.85
C ARG A 99 12.76 7.25 3.20
N ASP A 100 12.86 8.35 3.95
CA ASP A 100 14.14 8.88 4.39
C ASP A 100 14.94 7.82 5.15
N LEU A 101 16.20 7.65 4.74
CA LEU A 101 17.18 6.78 5.38
C LEU A 101 18.03 7.64 6.30
N THR A 102 18.02 7.34 7.59
CA THR A 102 18.72 8.12 8.62
C THR A 102 19.66 7.26 9.44
N ASP A 103 20.68 7.88 10.01
CA ASP A 103 21.51 7.23 11.02
C ASP A 103 20.84 7.26 12.41
N THR A 104 21.46 6.61 13.40
CA THR A 104 20.93 6.55 14.78
C THR A 104 20.84 7.89 15.50
N ASP A 105 21.44 8.96 14.93
CA ASP A 105 21.34 10.33 15.45
C ASP A 105 20.32 11.16 14.62
N ASP A 106 19.41 10.48 13.89
CA ASP A 106 18.39 11.06 13.01
C ASP A 106 18.95 11.95 11.88
N ARG A 107 20.22 11.77 11.51
CA ARG A 107 20.83 12.52 10.42
C ARG A 107 20.58 11.82 9.10
N PRO A 108 20.32 12.56 8.01
CA PRO A 108 20.12 11.95 6.69
C PRO A 108 21.39 11.21 6.26
N ALA A 109 21.21 10.02 5.67
CA ALA A 109 22.31 9.23 5.16
C ALA A 109 23.09 10.01 4.07
N PRO A 110 24.43 10.04 4.13
CA PRO A 110 25.24 10.63 3.07
C PRO A 110 24.91 10.00 1.69
N PRO A 111 25.07 10.71 0.57
CA PRO A 111 24.62 10.24 -0.75
C PRO A 111 25.09 8.82 -1.11
N GLN A 112 26.36 8.51 -0.85
CA GLN A 112 26.92 7.17 -1.11
C GLN A 112 26.26 6.08 -0.26
N ALA A 113 26.00 6.38 1.03
CA ALA A 113 25.35 5.44 1.94
C ALA A 113 23.87 5.27 1.57
N SER A 114 23.17 6.36 1.28
CA SER A 114 21.77 6.33 0.80
C SER A 114 21.62 5.44 -0.44
N GLN A 115 22.44 5.66 -1.48
CA GLN A 115 22.42 4.81 -2.69
C GLN A 115 22.73 3.34 -2.39
N THR A 116 23.67 3.07 -1.50
CA THR A 116 24.02 1.70 -1.08
C THR A 116 22.85 1.03 -0.37
N LEU A 117 22.25 1.71 0.60
CA LEU A 117 21.12 1.22 1.38
C LEU A 117 19.89 0.99 0.50
N THR A 118 19.57 1.92 -0.41
CA THR A 118 18.48 1.75 -1.39
C THR A 118 18.72 0.54 -2.28
N ALA A 119 19.95 0.35 -2.79
CA ALA A 119 20.28 -0.82 -3.61
C ALA A 119 20.09 -2.13 -2.83
N ILE A 120 20.51 -2.16 -1.56
CA ILE A 120 20.33 -3.31 -0.66
C ILE A 120 18.84 -3.60 -0.45
N LEU A 121 18.07 -2.58 -0.05
CA LEU A 121 16.63 -2.71 0.22
C LEU A 121 15.87 -3.21 -1.01
N ARG A 122 16.15 -2.63 -2.18
CA ARG A 122 15.52 -3.02 -3.44
C ARG A 122 15.86 -4.45 -3.83
N ALA A 123 17.13 -4.85 -3.72
CA ALA A 123 17.56 -6.21 -4.02
C ALA A 123 16.92 -7.24 -3.09
N CYS A 124 16.83 -6.96 -1.79
CA CYS A 124 16.19 -7.86 -0.82
C CYS A 124 14.67 -7.98 -1.07
N ALA A 125 13.98 -6.88 -1.34
CA ALA A 125 12.56 -6.89 -1.71
C ALA A 125 12.31 -7.61 -3.05
N GLY A 126 13.20 -7.41 -4.03
CA GLY A 126 13.19 -8.11 -5.31
C GLY A 126 13.31 -9.62 -5.13
N HIS A 127 14.32 -10.05 -4.38
CA HIS A 127 14.54 -11.47 -4.08
C HIS A 127 13.36 -12.07 -3.31
N TYR A 128 12.82 -11.38 -2.30
CA TYR A 128 11.68 -11.85 -1.53
C TYR A 128 10.43 -12.09 -2.40
N SER A 129 10.12 -11.16 -3.30
CA SER A 129 8.96 -11.30 -4.21
C SER A 129 9.13 -12.38 -5.28
N ALA A 130 10.37 -12.78 -5.58
CA ALA A 130 10.68 -13.77 -6.60
C ALA A 130 10.75 -15.21 -6.05
N ARG A 131 10.48 -15.40 -4.75
CA ARG A 131 10.47 -16.73 -4.13
C ARG A 131 9.26 -17.53 -4.61
N SER A 132 9.43 -18.84 -4.76
CA SER A 132 8.35 -19.76 -5.12
C SER A 132 7.25 -19.83 -4.05
N ASP A 133 7.61 -19.67 -2.77
CA ASP A 133 6.69 -19.67 -1.64
C ASP A 133 6.06 -18.29 -1.34
N PHE A 134 6.31 -17.28 -2.19
CA PHE A 134 5.83 -15.92 -1.98
C PHE A 134 4.31 -15.81 -1.73
N PRO A 135 3.42 -16.54 -2.43
CA PRO A 135 1.98 -16.53 -2.12
C PRO A 135 1.66 -16.95 -0.67
N SER A 136 2.37 -17.94 -0.14
CA SER A 136 2.23 -18.40 1.24
C SER A 136 2.71 -17.33 2.23
N LEU A 137 3.81 -16.63 1.91
CA LEU A 137 4.32 -15.53 2.72
C LEU A 137 3.35 -14.34 2.75
N GLN A 138 2.74 -14.01 1.61
CA GLN A 138 1.68 -12.99 1.54
C GLN A 138 0.48 -13.36 2.41
N HIS A 139 0.07 -14.63 2.38
CA HIS A 139 -1.03 -15.10 3.20
C HIS A 139 -0.71 -15.00 4.69
N ALA A 140 0.47 -15.43 5.12
CA ALA A 140 0.93 -15.32 6.50
C ALA A 140 0.99 -13.87 6.97
N ALA A 141 1.56 -12.98 6.16
CA ALA A 141 1.59 -11.54 6.46
C ALA A 141 0.18 -10.95 6.58
N ARG A 142 -0.75 -11.36 5.71
CA ARG A 142 -2.15 -10.95 5.80
C ARG A 142 -2.79 -11.39 7.11
N LEU A 143 -2.62 -12.64 7.51
CA LEU A 143 -3.18 -13.15 8.77
C LEU A 143 -2.64 -12.38 9.99
N HIS A 144 -1.36 -12.00 9.95
CA HIS A 144 -0.70 -11.24 11.02
C HIS A 144 -1.15 -9.78 11.09
N ASP A 145 -1.16 -9.08 9.95
CA ASP A 145 -1.39 -7.63 9.88
C ASP A 145 -2.89 -7.26 9.89
N THR A 146 -3.77 -8.08 9.30
CA THR A 146 -5.19 -7.77 9.13
C THR A 146 -5.89 -7.42 10.46
N PRO A 147 -5.76 -8.19 11.55
CA PRO A 147 -6.40 -7.85 12.82
C PRO A 147 -5.94 -6.51 13.38
N GLN A 148 -4.67 -6.15 13.17
CA GLN A 148 -4.11 -4.87 13.62
C GLN A 148 -4.63 -3.71 12.77
N LEU A 149 -4.73 -3.90 11.45
CA LEU A 149 -5.31 -2.93 10.53
C LEU A 149 -6.80 -2.69 10.83
N LEU A 150 -7.56 -3.75 11.10
CA LEU A 150 -8.98 -3.63 11.47
C LEU A 150 -9.17 -2.85 12.77
N ARG A 151 -8.37 -3.11 13.82
CA ARG A 151 -8.42 -2.34 15.07
C ARG A 151 -8.08 -0.87 14.85
N TRP A 152 -7.09 -0.59 14.01
CA TRP A 152 -6.72 0.79 13.67
C TRP A 152 -7.84 1.48 12.88
N LEU A 153 -8.42 0.81 11.89
CA LEU A 153 -9.50 1.35 11.06
C LEU A 153 -10.75 1.63 11.89
N ASP A 154 -11.11 0.75 12.80
CA ASP A 154 -12.23 0.94 13.74
C ASP A 154 -12.05 2.20 14.61
N ALA A 155 -10.83 2.40 15.15
CA ALA A 155 -10.49 3.59 15.91
C ALA A 155 -10.56 4.87 15.06
N MET A 156 -10.11 4.80 13.80
CA MET A 156 -10.15 5.92 12.86
C MET A 156 -11.55 6.25 12.37
N ILE A 157 -12.40 5.24 12.13
CA ILE A 157 -13.83 5.40 11.82
C ILE A 157 -14.51 6.13 12.98
N SER A 158 -14.36 5.62 14.20
CA SER A 158 -14.93 6.21 15.41
C SER A 158 -14.44 7.64 15.66
N HIS A 159 -13.20 7.95 15.29
CA HIS A 159 -12.66 9.30 15.37
C HIS A 159 -13.25 10.22 14.29
N ALA A 160 -13.28 9.77 13.03
CA ALA A 160 -13.79 10.52 11.90
C ALA A 160 -15.29 10.83 12.04
N GLU A 161 -16.10 9.88 12.53
CA GLU A 161 -17.52 10.11 12.82
C GLU A 161 -17.73 11.23 13.83
N ARG A 162 -17.00 11.21 14.96
CA ARG A 162 -17.07 12.28 15.97
C ARG A 162 -16.62 13.62 15.43
N THR A 163 -15.53 13.62 14.65
CA THR A 163 -14.98 14.84 14.04
C THR A 163 -15.96 15.42 13.01
N GLN A 164 -16.55 14.59 12.16
CA GLN A 164 -17.56 15.01 11.19
C GLN A 164 -18.79 15.59 11.89
N ALA A 165 -19.33 14.90 12.90
CA ALA A 165 -20.49 15.37 13.66
C ALA A 165 -20.21 16.73 14.30
N ARG A 166 -19.04 16.90 14.93
CA ARG A 166 -18.62 18.19 15.50
C ARG A 166 -18.59 19.30 14.45
N TRP A 167 -18.03 19.06 13.27
CA TRP A 167 -18.00 20.06 12.20
C TRP A 167 -19.39 20.42 11.69
N LEU A 168 -20.32 19.46 11.61
CA LEU A 168 -21.71 19.71 11.24
C LEU A 168 -22.45 20.55 12.30
N GLU A 169 -22.24 20.23 13.58
CA GLU A 169 -22.78 21.00 14.71
C GLU A 169 -22.25 22.43 14.71
N GLU A 170 -20.93 22.62 14.51
CA GLU A 170 -20.32 23.95 14.39
C GLU A 170 -20.85 24.72 13.18
N ALA A 171 -21.00 24.06 12.03
CA ALA A 171 -21.58 24.68 10.84
C ALA A 171 -22.99 25.19 11.12
N GLU A 172 -23.82 24.38 11.78
CA GLU A 172 -25.18 24.78 12.12
C GLU A 172 -25.21 25.89 13.17
N ALA A 173 -24.38 25.82 14.21
CA ALA A 173 -24.25 26.88 15.20
C ALA A 173 -23.90 28.22 14.55
N HIS A 174 -22.96 28.23 13.60
CA HIS A 174 -22.60 29.41 12.82
C HIS A 174 -23.78 29.93 11.97
N ARG A 175 -24.56 29.06 11.31
CA ARG A 175 -25.75 29.47 10.54
C ARG A 175 -26.82 30.10 11.44
N VAL A 176 -27.14 29.46 12.56
CA VAL A 176 -28.13 29.99 13.52
C VAL A 176 -27.67 31.33 14.07
N GLN A 177 -26.39 31.46 14.42
CA GLN A 177 -25.84 32.72 14.93
C GLN A 177 -25.84 33.81 13.86
N ALA A 178 -25.50 33.48 12.60
CA ALA A 178 -25.56 34.43 11.49
C ALA A 178 -26.97 34.97 11.28
N ALA A 179 -27.99 34.08 11.27
CA ALA A 179 -29.39 34.48 11.13
C ALA A 179 -29.84 35.41 12.27
N ARG A 180 -29.45 35.09 13.52
CA ARG A 180 -29.75 35.93 14.68
C ARG A 180 -29.05 37.28 14.60
N SER A 181 -27.77 37.31 14.23
CA SER A 181 -27.00 38.55 14.06
C SER A 181 -27.58 39.45 12.98
N LEU A 182 -27.97 38.87 11.83
CA LEU A 182 -28.59 39.61 10.73
C LEU A 182 -29.97 40.18 11.12
N ALA A 183 -30.80 39.39 11.81
CA ALA A 183 -32.10 39.85 12.30
C ALA A 183 -31.97 40.98 13.33
N ALA A 184 -31.00 40.87 14.24
CA ALA A 184 -30.67 41.91 15.21
C ALA A 184 -30.17 43.18 14.51
N TRP A 185 -29.25 43.03 13.55
CA TRP A 185 -28.73 44.15 12.76
C TRP A 185 -29.85 44.91 12.05
N TRP A 186 -30.74 44.21 11.32
CA TRP A 186 -31.88 44.85 10.65
C TRP A 186 -32.83 45.55 11.62
N THR A 187 -33.03 44.98 12.81
CA THR A 187 -33.88 45.61 13.84
C THR A 187 -33.26 46.90 14.36
N LEU A 188 -31.96 46.90 14.67
CA LEU A 188 -31.26 48.10 15.09
C LEU A 188 -31.19 49.16 13.98
N ALA A 189 -31.01 48.75 12.73
CA ALA A 189 -31.02 49.67 11.58
C ALA A 189 -32.38 50.36 11.42
N ARG A 190 -33.50 49.63 11.60
CA ARG A 190 -34.86 50.20 11.61
C ARG A 190 -35.07 51.18 12.77
N TRP A 191 -34.54 50.89 13.95
CA TRP A 191 -34.63 51.82 15.08
C TRP A 191 -33.78 53.07 14.87
N PHE A 192 -32.57 52.92 14.35
CA PHE A 192 -31.68 54.03 14.06
C PHE A 192 -32.27 54.97 13.00
N THR A 193 -32.88 54.43 11.94
CA THR A 193 -33.55 55.23 10.91
C THR A 193 -34.77 55.97 11.46
N ALA A 194 -35.53 55.36 12.37
CA ALA A 194 -36.64 56.04 13.04
C ALA A 194 -36.18 57.07 14.09
N ARG A 195 -35.08 56.80 14.80
CA ARG A 195 -34.53 57.62 15.89
C ARG A 195 -32.99 57.49 15.93
N PRO A 196 -32.25 58.41 15.31
CA PRO A 196 -30.80 58.38 15.31
C PRO A 196 -30.25 58.49 16.73
N HIS A 197 -29.38 57.54 17.12
CA HIS A 197 -28.76 57.51 18.45
C HIS A 197 -27.29 57.05 18.35
N PRO A 198 -26.33 57.72 19.02
CA PRO A 198 -24.89 57.43 18.87
C PRO A 198 -24.51 55.99 19.28
N VAL A 199 -25.17 55.42 20.29
CA VAL A 199 -24.95 54.01 20.68
C VAL A 199 -25.42 53.02 19.60
N LEU A 200 -26.52 53.32 18.90
CA LEU A 200 -26.97 52.48 17.78
C LEU A 200 -26.02 52.60 16.59
N ALA A 201 -25.45 53.79 16.35
CA ALA A 201 -24.42 53.99 15.32
C ALA A 201 -23.16 53.15 15.60
N LEU A 202 -22.73 53.03 16.86
CA LEU A 202 -21.61 52.16 17.26
C LEU A 202 -21.93 50.67 17.03
N LEU A 203 -23.12 50.21 17.40
CA LEU A 203 -23.53 48.80 17.20
C LEU A 203 -23.72 48.40 15.73
N LEU A 204 -23.96 49.38 14.85
CA LEU A 204 -24.10 49.22 13.41
C LEU A 204 -22.79 49.48 12.64
N ALA A 205 -21.77 50.05 13.29
CA ALA A 205 -20.49 50.36 12.66
C ALA A 205 -19.79 49.07 12.19
N PRO A 206 -18.99 49.09 11.11
CA PRO A 206 -18.34 47.90 10.56
C PRO A 206 -17.07 47.51 11.33
N ASP A 207 -17.13 47.46 12.66
CA ASP A 207 -16.02 46.99 13.49
C ASP A 207 -16.03 45.45 13.65
N ARG A 208 -14.94 44.87 14.17
CA ARG A 208 -14.81 43.41 14.34
C ARG A 208 -15.82 42.79 15.31
N GLU A 209 -16.37 43.57 16.23
CA GLU A 209 -17.35 43.09 17.21
C GLU A 209 -18.80 43.36 16.79
N SER A 210 -18.99 44.09 15.69
CA SER A 210 -20.27 44.54 15.20
C SER A 210 -21.16 43.41 14.70
N LEU A 211 -22.46 43.68 14.72
CA LEU A 211 -23.45 42.76 14.16
C LEU A 211 -23.34 42.64 12.63
N ALA A 212 -22.89 43.69 11.95
CA ALA A 212 -22.64 43.68 10.51
C ALA A 212 -21.50 42.72 10.17
N HIS A 213 -20.37 42.85 10.88
CA HIS A 213 -19.23 41.97 10.69
C HIS A 213 -19.58 40.52 11.04
N ARG A 214 -20.27 40.29 12.16
CA ARG A 214 -20.77 38.95 12.55
C ARG A 214 -21.68 38.33 11.50
N ALA A 215 -22.63 39.09 10.95
CA ALA A 215 -23.51 38.61 9.90
C ALA A 215 -22.76 38.28 8.59
N GLU A 216 -21.63 38.92 8.32
CA GLU A 216 -20.79 38.66 7.15
C GLU A 216 -19.86 37.45 7.36
N TYR A 217 -19.17 37.36 8.50
CA TYR A 217 -18.13 36.35 8.71
C TYR A 217 -18.70 34.99 9.15
N LEU A 218 -19.80 34.95 9.92
CA LEU A 218 -20.39 33.69 10.41
C LEU A 218 -20.87 32.75 9.29
N PRO A 219 -21.53 33.21 8.20
CA PRO A 219 -21.83 32.36 7.05
C PRO A 219 -20.59 31.73 6.43
N LYS A 220 -19.47 32.46 6.38
CA LYS A 220 -18.20 31.95 5.87
C LYS A 220 -17.63 30.84 6.75
N TRP A 221 -17.72 30.97 8.08
CA TRP A 221 -17.33 29.86 8.97
C TRP A 221 -18.28 28.68 8.87
N ALA A 222 -19.58 28.91 8.71
CA ALA A 222 -20.52 27.82 8.44
C ALA A 222 -20.11 27.05 7.18
N GLU A 223 -19.72 27.75 6.11
CA GLU A 223 -19.22 27.12 4.88
C GLU A 223 -17.90 26.36 5.11
N ILE A 224 -16.93 26.95 5.81
CA ILE A 224 -15.65 26.29 6.14
C ILE A 224 -15.90 25.01 6.94
N SER A 225 -16.72 25.07 7.99
CA SER A 225 -17.08 23.91 8.81
C SER A 225 -17.85 22.86 7.99
N THR A 226 -18.72 23.28 7.05
CA THR A 226 -19.41 22.36 6.13
C THR A 226 -18.42 21.62 5.23
N ARG A 227 -17.47 22.34 4.61
CA ARG A 227 -16.42 21.72 3.79
C ARG A 227 -15.53 20.78 4.61
N ALA A 228 -15.17 21.17 5.83
CA ALA A 228 -14.42 20.29 6.73
C ALA A 228 -15.19 19.01 7.07
N ALA A 229 -16.51 19.09 7.28
CA ALA A 229 -17.37 17.93 7.49
C ALA A 229 -17.48 17.05 6.24
N GLU A 230 -17.54 17.63 5.04
CA GLU A 230 -17.55 16.91 3.77
C GLU A 230 -16.22 16.18 3.53
N ASP A 231 -15.09 16.86 3.77
CA ASP A 231 -13.75 16.28 3.65
C ASP A 231 -13.55 15.11 4.61
N GLU A 232 -14.00 15.26 5.86
CA GLU A 232 -13.97 14.18 6.85
C GLU A 232 -14.95 13.05 6.48
N GLY A 233 -16.10 13.37 5.91
CA GLY A 233 -17.04 12.38 5.38
C GLY A 233 -16.46 11.53 4.24
N ARG A 234 -15.63 12.13 3.37
CA ARG A 234 -14.91 11.38 2.32
C ARG A 234 -13.87 10.44 2.94
N ARG A 235 -13.13 10.88 3.95
CA ARG A 235 -12.18 10.01 4.69
C ARG A 235 -12.89 8.87 5.41
N LEU A 236 -14.01 9.16 6.07
CA LEU A 236 -14.84 8.16 6.74
C LEU A 236 -15.33 7.10 5.74
N THR A 237 -15.78 7.52 4.56
CA THR A 237 -16.20 6.60 3.50
C THR A 237 -15.06 5.68 3.07
N LEU A 238 -13.85 6.23 2.89
CA LEU A 238 -12.66 5.45 2.58
C LEU A 238 -12.32 4.45 3.69
N PHE A 239 -12.29 4.87 4.95
CA PHE A 239 -11.98 3.96 6.06
C PHE A 239 -13.01 2.84 6.19
N ARG A 240 -14.30 3.13 5.99
CA ARG A 240 -15.35 2.10 5.98
C ARG A 240 -15.17 1.13 4.82
N SER A 241 -14.88 1.61 3.61
CA SER A 241 -14.65 0.71 2.46
C SER A 241 -13.43 -0.20 2.66
N GLU A 242 -12.35 0.35 3.23
CA GLU A 242 -11.14 -0.44 3.54
C GLU A 242 -11.41 -1.43 4.68
N TYR A 243 -12.15 -1.02 5.71
CA TYR A 243 -12.57 -1.91 6.80
C TYR A 243 -13.42 -3.05 6.27
N GLU A 244 -14.43 -2.77 5.44
CA GLU A 244 -15.27 -3.80 4.83
C GLU A 244 -14.48 -4.72 3.90
N GLY A 245 -13.51 -4.19 3.15
CA GLY A 245 -12.62 -4.99 2.29
C GLY A 245 -11.73 -5.94 3.09
N LEU A 246 -11.20 -5.49 4.24
CA LEU A 246 -10.37 -6.29 5.14
C LEU A 246 -11.17 -7.24 6.05
N ALA A 247 -12.36 -6.83 6.46
CA ALA A 247 -13.23 -7.56 7.39
C ALA A 247 -14.08 -8.61 6.69
N ARG A 248 -14.36 -8.43 5.39
CA ARG A 248 -14.69 -9.58 4.57
C ARG A 248 -13.58 -10.58 4.80
N PRO A 249 -13.90 -11.84 5.13
CA PRO A 249 -12.95 -12.90 4.89
C PRO A 249 -12.37 -12.59 3.51
N ALA A 250 -11.04 -12.64 3.36
CA ALA A 250 -10.56 -13.11 2.06
C ALA A 250 -11.50 -14.26 1.76
N ALA A 251 -12.27 -14.22 0.66
CA ALA A 251 -12.89 -15.46 0.24
C ALA A 251 -11.73 -16.46 0.40
N ALA A 252 -11.84 -17.37 1.38
CA ALA A 252 -10.95 -18.51 1.42
C ALA A 252 -11.17 -19.01 0.02
N PRO A 253 -10.16 -18.84 -0.85
CA PRO A 253 -10.37 -18.55 -2.26
C PRO A 253 -11.52 -19.45 -2.65
N GLU A 254 -12.67 -18.86 -3.03
CA GLU A 254 -13.83 -19.66 -3.44
C GLU A 254 -13.37 -20.30 -4.73
N SER A 255 -12.67 -21.39 -4.51
CA SER A 255 -11.68 -21.93 -5.37
C SER A 255 -11.61 -23.30 -4.75
N GLN A 256 -12.36 -24.16 -5.39
CA GLN A 256 -11.81 -25.45 -5.70
C GLN A 256 -10.57 -25.28 -6.63
N ASP A 257 -9.86 -24.13 -6.61
CA ASP A 257 -8.75 -23.83 -7.49
C ASP A 257 -7.55 -24.51 -6.90
N ARG A 258 -7.29 -25.67 -7.46
CA ARG A 258 -6.14 -26.48 -7.15
C ARG A 258 -5.02 -26.04 -8.09
N PRO A 259 -3.76 -26.19 -7.69
CA PRO A 259 -2.67 -25.96 -8.61
C PRO A 259 -2.75 -27.01 -9.72
N TYR A 260 -2.57 -26.61 -10.97
CA TYR A 260 -2.46 -27.49 -12.13
C TYR A 260 -1.15 -27.19 -12.85
N PHE A 261 -0.44 -28.24 -13.23
CA PHE A 261 0.60 -28.15 -14.25
C PHE A 261 -0.06 -28.03 -15.61
N VAL A 262 0.20 -26.95 -16.32
CA VAL A 262 -0.15 -26.76 -17.73
C VAL A 262 1.14 -26.89 -18.53
N VAL A 263 1.24 -27.96 -19.32
CA VAL A 263 2.41 -28.24 -20.16
C VAL A 263 2.03 -27.96 -21.62
N GLY A 264 2.81 -27.14 -22.29
CA GLY A 264 2.52 -26.74 -23.64
C GLY A 264 3.63 -25.98 -24.34
N GLN A 265 3.38 -25.55 -25.57
CA GLN A 265 4.31 -24.75 -26.36
C GLN A 265 3.63 -23.51 -26.90
N TRP A 266 4.31 -22.38 -26.76
CA TRP A 266 3.88 -21.11 -27.34
C TRP A 266 4.00 -21.15 -28.88
N LYS A 267 2.90 -20.94 -29.60
CA LYS A 267 2.87 -20.96 -31.08
C LYS A 267 3.10 -19.59 -31.72
N GLY A 268 3.21 -18.53 -30.91
CA GLY A 268 3.23 -17.15 -31.40
C GLY A 268 1.83 -16.63 -31.73
N GLY A 269 1.64 -15.31 -31.72
CA GLY A 269 0.35 -14.69 -32.01
C GLY A 269 -0.69 -14.80 -30.88
N GLY A 270 -0.26 -15.17 -29.68
CA GLY A 270 -1.14 -15.27 -28.50
C GLY A 270 -1.73 -16.65 -28.25
N ASP A 271 -1.29 -17.66 -29.00
CA ASP A 271 -1.78 -19.02 -28.89
C ASP A 271 -0.73 -19.97 -28.26
N VAL A 272 -1.23 -20.97 -27.54
CA VAL A 272 -0.44 -22.02 -26.87
C VAL A 272 -1.02 -23.37 -27.23
N ASP A 273 -0.17 -24.27 -27.74
CA ASP A 273 -0.49 -25.69 -27.79
C ASP A 273 -0.40 -26.25 -26.39
N ILE A 274 -1.52 -26.64 -25.81
CA ILE A 274 -1.51 -27.32 -24.51
C ILE A 274 -1.49 -28.82 -24.79
N TRP A 275 -0.44 -29.49 -24.33
CA TRP A 275 -0.25 -30.93 -24.50
C TRP A 275 -0.80 -31.71 -23.32
N HIS A 276 -0.68 -31.15 -22.11
CA HIS A 276 -1.05 -31.84 -20.88
C HIS A 276 -1.50 -30.84 -19.81
N VAL A 277 -2.54 -31.21 -19.06
CA VAL A 277 -2.97 -30.48 -17.86
C VAL A 277 -3.24 -31.48 -16.76
N GLU A 278 -2.61 -31.29 -15.61
CA GLU A 278 -2.70 -32.22 -14.49
C GLU A 278 -2.73 -31.47 -13.16
N GLU A 279 -3.53 -31.95 -12.22
CA GLU A 279 -3.59 -31.39 -10.87
C GLU A 279 -2.25 -31.62 -10.17
N ALA A 280 -1.60 -30.54 -9.75
CA ALA A 280 -0.32 -30.61 -9.07
C ALA A 280 -0.52 -31.06 -7.61
N PRO A 281 0.43 -31.83 -7.04
CA PRO A 281 0.34 -32.28 -5.67
C PRO A 281 0.27 -31.11 -4.69
N THR A 282 -0.49 -31.28 -3.61
CA THR A 282 -0.49 -30.32 -2.49
C THR A 282 0.76 -30.41 -1.62
N ASP A 283 1.53 -31.51 -1.71
CA ASP A 283 2.80 -31.64 -0.99
C ASP A 283 3.93 -30.88 -1.73
N PRO A 284 4.65 -29.96 -1.07
CA PRO A 284 5.69 -29.16 -1.72
C PRO A 284 6.89 -29.96 -2.25
N GLY A 285 7.23 -31.10 -1.64
CA GLY A 285 8.32 -31.95 -2.08
C GLY A 285 7.96 -32.68 -3.38
N GLU A 286 6.79 -33.32 -3.38
CA GLU A 286 6.26 -34.00 -4.57
C GLU A 286 5.99 -33.01 -5.72
N LEU A 287 5.51 -31.80 -5.40
CA LEU A 287 5.29 -30.74 -6.39
C LEU A 287 6.60 -30.28 -7.05
N SER A 288 7.68 -30.15 -6.29
CA SER A 288 9.00 -29.78 -6.83
C SER A 288 9.54 -30.87 -7.76
N ASP A 289 9.52 -32.13 -7.32
CA ASP A 289 10.03 -33.27 -8.08
C ASP A 289 9.27 -33.45 -9.41
N LEU A 290 7.93 -33.33 -9.37
CA LEU A 290 7.10 -33.43 -10.57
C LEU A 290 7.26 -32.21 -11.48
N CYS A 291 7.40 -31.01 -10.94
CA CYS A 291 7.65 -29.81 -11.75
C CYS A 291 8.96 -29.90 -12.52
N GLU A 292 10.04 -30.36 -11.86
CA GLU A 292 11.33 -30.60 -12.52
C GLU A 292 11.19 -31.65 -13.62
N GLN A 293 10.51 -32.77 -13.34
CA GLN A 293 10.29 -33.83 -14.33
C GLN A 293 9.47 -33.35 -15.54
N HIS A 294 8.40 -32.59 -15.31
CA HIS A 294 7.59 -32.02 -16.39
C HIS A 294 8.37 -30.97 -17.18
N THR A 295 9.21 -30.18 -16.52
CA THR A 295 10.04 -29.15 -17.17
C THR A 295 11.05 -29.79 -18.12
N VAL A 296 11.78 -30.82 -17.67
CA VAL A 296 12.71 -31.58 -18.52
C VAL A 296 12.00 -32.16 -19.73
N ASN A 297 10.83 -32.79 -19.53
CA ASN A 297 10.06 -33.38 -20.62
C ASN A 297 9.50 -32.32 -21.60
N ALA A 298 9.11 -31.16 -21.09
CA ALA A 298 8.62 -30.06 -21.89
C ALA A 298 9.75 -29.44 -22.72
N GLU A 299 10.91 -29.20 -22.13
CA GLU A 299 12.10 -28.66 -22.81
C GLU A 299 12.55 -29.54 -23.97
N ASP A 300 12.55 -30.86 -23.81
CA ASP A 300 12.86 -31.83 -24.87
C ASP A 300 11.90 -31.72 -26.08
N ALA A 301 10.68 -31.24 -25.85
CA ALA A 301 9.68 -31.00 -26.88
C ALA A 301 9.57 -29.51 -27.29
N PHE A 302 10.48 -28.64 -26.83
CA PHE A 302 10.44 -27.17 -27.02
C PHE A 302 9.20 -26.49 -26.42
N GLY A 303 8.68 -27.04 -25.32
CA GLY A 303 7.58 -26.48 -24.52
C GLY A 303 8.05 -25.90 -23.19
N SER A 304 7.07 -25.51 -22.38
CA SER A 304 7.23 -24.98 -21.02
C SER A 304 6.15 -25.56 -20.11
N VAL A 305 6.41 -25.48 -18.80
CA VAL A 305 5.46 -25.84 -17.75
C VAL A 305 5.08 -24.59 -16.99
N GLU A 306 3.79 -24.35 -16.84
CA GLU A 306 3.24 -23.29 -16.01
C GLU A 306 2.38 -23.89 -14.90
N ILE A 307 2.48 -23.33 -13.70
CA ILE A 307 1.59 -23.71 -12.58
C ILE A 307 0.46 -22.69 -12.52
N VAL A 308 -0.75 -23.15 -12.81
CA VAL A 308 -1.96 -22.33 -12.84
C VAL A 308 -2.92 -22.79 -11.75
N TYR A 309 -3.45 -21.87 -10.96
CA TYR A 309 -4.48 -22.18 -9.97
C TYR A 309 -5.85 -21.98 -10.62
N ALA A 310 -6.63 -23.05 -10.78
CA ALA A 310 -7.97 -22.97 -11.39
C ALA A 310 -8.92 -24.07 -10.88
N ALA A 311 -10.24 -23.87 -10.99
CA ALA A 311 -11.23 -24.79 -10.42
C ALA A 311 -11.26 -26.18 -11.07
N SER A 312 -10.73 -26.30 -12.28
CA SER A 312 -10.68 -27.54 -13.07
C SER A 312 -9.52 -27.50 -14.08
N PRO A 313 -9.12 -28.65 -14.65
CA PRO A 313 -8.12 -28.70 -15.71
C PRO A 313 -8.49 -27.82 -16.92
N GLU A 314 -9.78 -27.77 -17.29
CA GLU A 314 -10.25 -26.96 -18.41
C GLU A 314 -10.11 -25.46 -18.13
N ALA A 315 -10.41 -25.05 -16.89
CA ALA A 315 -10.23 -23.67 -16.46
C ALA A 315 -8.74 -23.27 -16.42
N ALA A 316 -7.86 -24.18 -15.99
CA ALA A 316 -6.41 -23.98 -16.03
C ALA A 316 -5.90 -23.79 -17.47
N ALA A 317 -6.39 -24.62 -18.40
CA ALA A 317 -6.05 -24.52 -19.81
C ALA A 317 -6.54 -23.21 -20.45
N GLU A 318 -7.77 -22.79 -20.14
CA GLU A 318 -8.32 -21.54 -20.66
C GLU A 318 -7.58 -20.32 -20.11
N GLN A 319 -7.20 -20.34 -18.83
CA GLN A 319 -6.41 -19.29 -18.21
C GLN A 319 -5.03 -19.18 -18.85
N ALA A 320 -4.33 -20.30 -19.06
CA ALA A 320 -3.03 -20.30 -19.75
C ALA A 320 -3.12 -19.71 -21.16
N ARG A 321 -4.17 -20.04 -21.93
CA ARG A 321 -4.41 -19.43 -23.25
C ARG A 321 -4.67 -17.93 -23.17
N ARG A 322 -5.43 -17.48 -22.17
CA ARG A 322 -5.73 -16.06 -21.96
C ARG A 322 -4.47 -15.27 -21.62
N GLU A 323 -3.65 -15.78 -20.71
CA GLU A 323 -2.37 -15.17 -20.32
C GLU A 323 -1.38 -15.12 -21.50
N ALA A 324 -1.36 -16.16 -22.34
CA ALA A 324 -0.58 -16.17 -23.57
C ALA A 324 -1.04 -15.12 -24.59
N SER A 325 -2.37 -14.97 -24.77
CA SER A 325 -2.97 -13.95 -25.62
C SER A 325 -2.63 -12.54 -25.13
N GLU A 326 -2.83 -12.26 -23.85
CA GLU A 326 -2.50 -10.97 -23.24
C GLU A 326 -1.00 -10.64 -23.33
N THR A 327 -0.15 -11.65 -23.13
CA THR A 327 1.30 -11.50 -23.26
C THR A 327 1.70 -11.20 -24.70
N SER A 328 1.11 -11.86 -25.69
CA SER A 328 1.35 -11.55 -27.11
C SER A 328 0.89 -10.15 -27.49
N GLU A 329 -0.30 -9.72 -27.05
CA GLU A 329 -0.79 -8.36 -27.29
C GLU A 329 0.09 -7.29 -26.65
N ARG A 330 0.66 -7.58 -25.47
CA ARG A 330 1.63 -6.71 -24.81
C ARG A 330 2.93 -6.61 -25.62
N ILE A 331 3.53 -7.74 -26.01
CA ILE A 331 4.76 -7.77 -26.81
C ILE A 331 4.54 -7.04 -28.14
N HIS A 332 3.40 -7.26 -28.79
CA HIS A 332 3.06 -6.58 -30.04
C HIS A 332 2.97 -5.06 -29.86
N ARG A 333 2.33 -4.57 -28.79
CA ARG A 333 2.27 -3.14 -28.45
C ARG A 333 3.64 -2.53 -28.14
N GLU A 334 4.53 -3.29 -27.52
CA GLU A 334 5.89 -2.82 -27.20
C GLU A 334 6.76 -2.73 -28.46
N LEU A 335 6.62 -3.66 -29.40
CA LEU A 335 7.36 -3.66 -30.67
C LEU A 335 6.83 -2.67 -31.71
N THR A 336 5.58 -2.22 -31.59
CA THR A 336 4.93 -1.27 -32.53
C THR A 336 4.85 0.16 -32.00
N ARG A 337 5.40 0.45 -30.81
CA ARG A 337 5.60 1.83 -30.36
C ARG A 337 6.77 2.46 -31.12
N PRO A 338 6.57 3.58 -31.82
CA PRO A 338 7.62 4.28 -32.58
C PRO A 338 8.70 4.89 -31.69
#